data_AF-A0A6L4AZR0-F1
#
_entry.id   AF-A0A6L4AZR0-F1
#
_cell.length_a   1.000
_cell.length_b   1.000
_cell.length_c   1.000
_cell.angle_alpha   90.00
_cell.angle_beta   90.00
_cell.angle_gamma   90.00
#
_symmetry.space_group_name_H-M   'P 1'
#
loop_
_entity.id
_entity.type
_entity.pdbx_description
1 polymer ?
#
loop_
_entity_poly.entity_id
_entity_poly.type
_entity_poly.pdbx_seq_one_letter_code
_entity_poly.pdbx_strand_id
1 'polypeptide(L)'
;MPTSGIEEFARLLVQNVRDSAIRSCEILTDPEARSPAALRWRAAGVRPEKAKVVIPDVVDEAVFCLLNAVDQGLLKVKFMTGAGREVDLTEEGSGELAGWYMGSGGWRAMFSEEPFVDDFADLT
;
A
#
# COMPACT_ATOMS: atom_id res chain seq x y z
N MET A 1 -0.51 -13.33 -16.45
CA MET A 1 -1.48 -12.31 -16.00
C MET A 1 -2.11 -12.80 -14.71
N PRO A 2 -2.35 -11.93 -13.72
CA PRO A 2 -2.96 -12.31 -12.44
C PRO A 2 -4.33 -12.97 -12.65
N THR A 3 -4.74 -13.85 -11.72
CA THR A 3 -6.12 -14.32 -11.70
C THR A 3 -7.05 -13.18 -11.30
N SER A 4 -8.34 -13.25 -11.66
CA SER A 4 -9.31 -12.22 -11.28
C SER A 4 -9.39 -11.99 -9.76
N GLY A 5 -9.11 -13.02 -8.95
CA GLY A 5 -9.05 -12.92 -7.50
C GLY A 5 -7.85 -12.11 -6.99
N ILE A 6 -6.67 -12.32 -7.60
CA ILE A 6 -5.48 -11.52 -7.29
C ILE A 6 -5.67 -10.06 -7.71
N GLU A 7 -6.29 -9.81 -8.86
CA GLU A 7 -6.59 -8.45 -9.31
C GLU A 7 -7.58 -7.74 -8.37
N GLU A 8 -8.62 -8.44 -7.91
CA GLU A 8 -9.54 -7.91 -6.90
C GLU A 8 -8.83 -7.59 -5.59
N PHE A 9 -7.98 -8.52 -5.10
CA PHE A 9 -7.15 -8.30 -3.93
C PHE A 9 -6.25 -7.06 -4.10
N ALA A 10 -5.54 -6.95 -5.23
CA ALA A 10 -4.65 -5.85 -5.52
C ALA A 10 -5.37 -4.50 -5.47
N ARG A 11 -6.52 -4.40 -6.14
CA ARG A 11 -7.34 -3.19 -6.14
C ARG A 11 -7.79 -2.83 -4.72
N LEU A 12 -8.27 -3.80 -3.96
CA LEU A 12 -8.73 -3.57 -2.58
C LEU A 12 -7.59 -3.17 -1.65
N LEU A 13 -6.43 -3.82 -1.76
CA LEU A 13 -5.23 -3.50 -1.00
C LEU A 13 -4.79 -2.05 -1.26
N VAL A 14 -4.68 -1.66 -2.52
CA VAL A 14 -4.25 -0.30 -2.87
C VAL A 14 -5.27 0.73 -2.39
N GLN A 15 -6.55 0.59 -2.75
CA GLN A 15 -7.55 1.62 -2.48
C GLN A 15 -7.95 1.71 -1.00
N ASN A 16 -8.03 0.56 -0.31
CA ASN A 16 -8.59 0.52 1.05
C ASN A 16 -7.53 0.40 2.13
N VAL A 17 -6.30 0.00 1.80
CA VAL A 17 -5.20 -0.08 2.78
C VAL A 17 -4.19 1.04 2.51
N ARG A 18 -3.52 1.04 1.35
CA ARG A 18 -2.48 2.02 1.04
C ARG A 18 -3.04 3.45 1.03
N ASP A 19 -4.01 3.73 0.16
CA ASP A 19 -4.53 5.08 -0.05
C ASP A 19 -5.24 5.61 1.22
N SER A 20 -5.99 4.73 1.90
CA SER A 20 -6.60 5.06 3.19
C SER A 20 -5.57 5.39 4.27
N ALA A 21 -4.44 4.68 4.32
CA ALA A 21 -3.36 4.97 5.27
C ALA A 21 -2.71 6.32 4.98
N ILE A 22 -2.45 6.64 3.70
CA ILE A 22 -1.92 7.94 3.28
C ILE A 22 -2.86 9.06 3.72
N ARG A 23 -4.14 9.01 3.33
CA ARG A 23 -5.15 10.01 3.75
C ARG A 23 -5.27 10.14 5.26
N SER A 24 -5.23 9.02 5.98
CA SER A 24 -5.27 9.03 7.44
C SER A 24 -4.09 9.79 8.03
N CYS A 25 -2.88 9.59 7.49
CA CYS A 25 -1.69 10.33 7.90
C CYS A 25 -1.75 11.81 7.50
N GLU A 26 -2.27 12.13 6.31
CA GLU A 26 -2.43 13.53 5.88
C GLU A 26 -3.35 14.32 6.83
N ILE A 27 -4.46 13.71 7.28
CA ILE A 27 -5.36 14.31 8.29
C ILE A 27 -4.60 14.65 9.59
N LEU A 28 -3.59 13.86 9.97
CA LEU A 28 -2.77 14.16 11.17
C LEU A 28 -1.89 15.39 11.01
N THR A 29 -1.63 15.83 9.78
CA THR A 29 -0.84 17.02 9.48
C THR A 29 -1.67 18.31 9.46
N ASP A 30 -3.00 18.21 9.54
CA ASP A 30 -3.88 19.36 9.62
C ASP A 30 -3.60 20.16 10.93
N PRO A 31 -3.36 21.50 10.84
CA PRO A 31 -3.16 22.36 12.01
C PRO A 31 -4.29 22.31 13.04
N GLU A 32 -5.52 21.99 12.62
CA GLU A 32 -6.69 21.88 13.47
C GLU A 32 -6.93 20.45 14.00
N ALA A 33 -6.21 19.43 13.52
CA ALA A 33 -6.33 18.08 14.04
C ALA A 33 -5.92 18.00 15.52
N ARG A 34 -6.83 17.50 16.36
CA ARG A 34 -6.65 17.38 17.83
C ARG A 34 -6.48 15.94 18.32
N SER A 35 -6.34 14.98 17.43
CA SER A 35 -6.10 13.59 17.85
C SER A 35 -4.76 13.48 18.59
N PRO A 36 -4.60 12.53 19.53
CA PRO A 36 -3.32 12.33 20.22
C PRO A 36 -2.14 12.11 19.27
N ALA A 37 -2.37 11.48 18.11
CA ALA A 37 -1.35 11.29 17.09
C ALA A 37 -0.95 12.62 16.43
N ALA A 38 -1.92 13.46 16.04
CA ALA A 38 -1.65 14.78 15.45
C ALA A 38 -0.88 15.69 16.42
N LEU A 39 -1.22 15.65 17.72
CA LEU A 39 -0.47 16.40 18.74
C LEU A 39 0.99 15.92 18.85
N ARG A 40 1.24 14.61 18.79
CA ARG A 40 2.61 14.05 18.80
C ARG A 40 3.38 14.47 17.55
N TRP A 41 2.76 14.40 16.37
CA TRP A 41 3.40 14.80 15.12
C TRP A 41 3.80 16.27 15.13
N ARG A 42 2.91 17.14 15.64
CA ARG A 42 3.19 18.56 15.81
C ARG A 42 4.31 18.82 16.81
N ALA A 43 4.30 18.14 17.96
CA ALA A 43 5.36 18.23 18.96
C ALA A 43 6.72 17.77 18.41
N ALA A 44 6.72 16.80 17.48
CA ALA A 44 7.91 16.35 16.76
C ALA A 44 8.36 17.30 15.63
N GLY A 45 7.63 18.39 15.38
CA GLY A 45 7.98 19.36 14.34
C GLY A 45 7.73 18.86 12.91
N VAL A 46 6.82 17.90 12.72
CA VAL A 46 6.45 17.41 11.38
C VAL A 46 5.86 18.57 10.59
N ARG A 47 6.38 18.79 9.38
CA ARG A 47 5.87 19.80 8.45
C ARG A 47 5.02 19.13 7.37
N PRO A 48 3.77 19.58 7.13
CA PRO A 48 2.85 18.92 6.20
C PRO A 48 3.44 18.71 4.80
N GLU A 49 4.15 19.70 4.26
CA GLU A 49 4.75 19.63 2.93
C GLU A 49 5.84 18.56 2.80
N LYS A 50 6.56 18.28 3.91
CA LYS A 50 7.54 17.19 3.95
C LYS A 50 6.88 15.85 4.21
N ALA A 51 5.86 15.83 5.06
CA ALA A 51 5.12 14.62 5.36
C ALA A 51 4.48 14.04 4.09
N LYS A 52 3.90 14.89 3.23
CA LYS A 52 3.31 14.47 1.95
C LYS A 52 4.25 13.74 1.01
N VAL A 53 5.56 13.98 1.10
CA VAL A 53 6.56 13.28 0.29
C VAL A 53 6.93 11.94 0.91
N VAL A 54 7.08 11.88 2.24
CA VAL A 54 7.61 10.70 2.94
C VAL A 54 6.53 9.68 3.31
N ILE A 55 5.29 10.13 3.55
CA ILE A 55 4.18 9.25 3.94
C ILE A 55 3.96 8.13 2.90
N PRO A 56 3.84 8.42 1.59
CA PRO A 56 3.67 7.37 0.58
C PRO A 56 4.78 6.33 0.63
N ASP A 57 6.05 6.74 0.69
CA ASP A 57 7.19 5.82 0.73
C ASP A 57 7.15 4.87 1.93
N VAL A 58 6.83 5.40 3.11
CA VAL A 58 6.73 4.59 4.34
C VAL A 58 5.56 3.61 4.27
N VAL A 59 4.41 4.04 3.73
CA VAL A 59 3.25 3.17 3.55
C VAL A 59 3.55 2.09 2.53
N ASP A 60 4.16 2.45 1.40
CA ASP A 60 4.50 1.54 0.32
C ASP A 60 5.50 0.48 0.80
N GLU A 61 6.55 0.89 1.53
CA GLU A 61 7.53 -0.03 2.10
C GLU A 61 6.88 -1.03 3.07
N ALA A 62 5.95 -0.57 3.92
CA ALA A 62 5.23 -1.45 4.83
C ALA A 62 4.35 -2.47 4.09
N VAL A 63 3.64 -2.04 3.03
CA VAL A 63 2.84 -2.94 2.18
C VAL A 63 3.73 -3.92 1.44
N PHE A 64 4.86 -3.46 0.88
CA PHE A 64 5.83 -4.33 0.22
C PHE A 64 6.39 -5.38 1.17
N CYS A 65 6.80 -5.00 2.38
CA CYS A 65 7.29 -5.94 3.39
C CYS A 65 6.23 -7.00 3.74
N LEU A 66 4.96 -6.61 3.86
CA LEU A 66 3.85 -7.55 4.08
C LEU A 66 3.71 -8.54 2.93
N LEU A 67 3.65 -8.05 1.68
CA LEU A 67 3.50 -8.89 0.49
C LEU A 67 4.71 -9.82 0.31
N ASN A 68 5.92 -9.31 0.52
CA ASN A 68 7.15 -10.10 0.43
C ASN A 68 7.18 -11.21 1.51
N ALA A 69 6.65 -10.95 2.71
CA ALA A 69 6.49 -11.99 3.72
C ALA A 69 5.48 -13.07 3.31
N VAL A 70 4.45 -12.71 2.53
CA VAL A 70 3.55 -13.68 1.90
C VAL A 70 4.26 -14.45 0.80
N ASP A 71 4.97 -13.77 -0.10
CA ASP A 71 5.72 -14.40 -1.21
C ASP A 71 6.77 -15.41 -0.71
N GLN A 72 7.43 -15.11 0.40
CA GLN A 72 8.40 -16.00 1.05
C GLN A 72 7.73 -17.12 1.89
N GLY A 73 6.41 -17.15 1.98
CA GLY A 73 5.65 -18.13 2.77
C GLY A 73 5.80 -17.96 4.29
N LEU A 74 6.33 -16.82 4.76
CA LEU A 74 6.43 -16.49 6.18
C LEU A 74 5.05 -16.17 6.76
N LEU A 75 4.20 -15.51 5.97
CA LEU A 75 2.81 -15.23 6.30
C LEU A 75 1.88 -15.94 5.31
N LYS A 76 1.11 -16.91 5.81
CA LYS A 76 0.09 -17.60 5.01
C LYS A 76 -1.21 -16.83 5.08
N VAL A 77 -1.53 -16.12 4.01
CA VAL A 77 -2.71 -15.25 3.95
C VAL A 77 -3.67 -15.75 2.89
N LYS A 78 -4.94 -15.83 3.28
CA LYS A 78 -6.06 -16.12 2.38
C LYS A 78 -6.93 -14.90 2.25
N PHE A 79 -7.31 -14.57 1.02
CA PHE A 79 -8.23 -13.51 0.69
C PHE A 79 -9.58 -14.11 0.27
N MET A 80 -10.67 -13.48 0.70
CA MET A 80 -12.02 -13.86 0.29
C MET A 80 -12.54 -12.82 -0.70
N THR A 81 -12.80 -13.23 -1.94
CA THR A 81 -13.39 -12.34 -2.94
C THR A 81 -14.81 -11.94 -2.57
N GLY A 82 -15.32 -10.85 -3.15
CA GLY A 82 -16.73 -10.47 -3.01
C GLY A 82 -17.71 -11.53 -3.51
N ALA A 83 -17.25 -12.46 -4.36
CA ALA A 83 -18.01 -13.62 -4.81
C ALA A 83 -17.95 -14.83 -3.86
N GLY A 84 -17.23 -14.72 -2.73
CA GLY A 84 -17.07 -15.81 -1.75
C GLY A 84 -16.07 -16.88 -2.16
N ARG A 85 -15.18 -16.60 -3.12
CA ARG A 85 -14.07 -17.49 -3.46
C ARG A 85 -12.89 -17.21 -2.53
N GLU A 86 -12.31 -18.27 -1.99
CA GLU A 86 -11.04 -18.21 -1.31
C GLU A 86 -9.87 -18.16 -2.31
N VAL A 87 -8.95 -17.24 -2.10
CA VAL A 87 -7.71 -17.06 -2.86
C VAL A 87 -6.57 -17.24 -1.87
N ASP A 88 -5.76 -18.29 -2.05
CA ASP A 88 -4.53 -18.44 -1.29
C ASP A 88 -3.47 -17.54 -1.92
N LEU A 89 -3.09 -16.47 -1.22
CA LEU A 89 -2.17 -15.48 -1.78
C LEU A 89 -0.75 -16.05 -1.93
N THR A 90 -0.38 -17.06 -1.13
CA THR A 90 0.93 -17.71 -1.24
C THR A 90 1.01 -18.53 -2.53
N GLU A 91 -0.05 -19.27 -2.86
CA GLU A 91 -0.09 -20.14 -4.03
C GLU A 91 -0.43 -19.37 -5.31
N GLU A 92 -1.52 -18.59 -5.31
CA GLU A 92 -1.97 -17.84 -6.48
C GLU A 92 -1.09 -16.61 -6.77
N GLY A 93 -0.40 -16.09 -5.77
CA GLY A 93 0.56 -14.99 -5.93
C GLY A 93 1.86 -15.39 -6.62
N SER A 94 2.15 -16.69 -6.72
CA SER A 94 3.35 -17.23 -7.38
C SER A 94 4.69 -16.65 -6.88
N GLY A 95 4.72 -16.11 -5.65
CA GLY A 95 5.90 -15.45 -5.08
C GLY A 95 6.22 -14.07 -5.67
N GLU A 96 5.27 -13.43 -6.36
CA GLU A 96 5.48 -12.19 -7.10
C GLU A 96 4.56 -11.04 -6.66
N LEU A 97 3.83 -11.17 -5.55
CA LEU A 97 2.89 -10.12 -5.10
C LEU A 97 3.60 -8.79 -4.83
N ALA A 98 4.75 -8.85 -4.16
CA ALA A 98 5.55 -7.67 -3.85
C ALA A 98 6.11 -7.00 -5.12
N GLY A 99 6.53 -7.82 -6.08
CA GLY A 99 7.00 -7.36 -7.39
C GLY A 99 5.87 -6.71 -8.20
N TRP A 100 4.69 -7.32 -8.24
CA TRP A 100 3.51 -6.76 -8.91
C TRP A 100 3.03 -5.47 -8.26
N TYR A 101 3.21 -5.32 -6.95
CA TYR A 101 2.88 -4.08 -6.25
C TYR A 101 3.86 -2.93 -6.54
N MET A 102 5.16 -3.19 -6.47
CA MET A 102 6.20 -2.15 -6.58
C MET A 102 6.65 -1.85 -8.02
N GLY A 103 6.53 -2.81 -8.95
CA GLY A 103 7.10 -2.71 -10.30
C GLY A 103 6.49 -1.59 -11.16
N SER A 104 7.20 -1.21 -12.22
CA SER A 104 6.73 -0.24 -13.22
C SER A 104 5.42 -0.71 -13.85
N GLY A 105 4.38 0.14 -13.80
CA GLY A 105 3.03 -0.24 -14.22
C GLY A 105 2.36 -1.28 -13.31
N GLY A 106 2.88 -1.48 -12.10
CA GLY A 106 2.36 -2.38 -11.09
C GLY A 106 1.10 -1.85 -10.40
N TRP A 107 0.65 -2.54 -9.35
CA TRP A 107 -0.64 -2.28 -8.71
C TRP A 107 -0.79 -0.86 -8.18
N ARG A 108 0.28 -0.26 -7.63
CA ARG A 108 0.26 1.15 -7.21
C ARG A 108 -0.05 2.07 -8.38
N ALA A 109 0.63 1.87 -9.52
CA ALA A 109 0.41 2.66 -10.72
C ALA A 109 -0.98 2.44 -11.34
N MET A 110 -1.51 1.22 -11.25
CA MET A 110 -2.80 0.86 -11.85
C MET A 110 -4.01 1.31 -11.03
N PHE A 111 -3.94 1.19 -9.70
CA PHE A 111 -5.13 1.27 -8.85
C PHE A 111 -5.13 2.43 -7.85
N SER A 112 -3.99 3.11 -7.65
CA SER A 112 -3.92 4.15 -6.63
C SER A 112 -4.53 5.46 -7.07
N GLU A 113 -5.19 6.12 -6.13
CA GLU A 113 -5.70 7.49 -6.26
C GLU A 113 -4.79 8.50 -5.53
N GLU A 114 -3.79 8.04 -4.79
CA GLU A 114 -2.87 8.86 -3.99
C GLU A 114 -1.47 8.92 -4.64
N PRO A 115 -0.72 10.02 -4.47
CA PRO A 115 0.62 10.15 -5.04
C PRO A 115 1.57 9.01 -4.65
N PHE A 116 2.48 8.67 -5.55
CA PHE A 116 3.59 7.74 -5.32
C PHE A 116 4.79 8.12 -6.18
N VAL A 117 5.97 7.65 -5.77
CA VAL A 117 7.19 7.76 -6.57
C VAL A 117 7.38 6.45 -7.35
N ASP A 118 7.50 6.55 -8.67
CA ASP A 118 7.86 5.42 -9.53
C ASP A 118 9.37 5.41 -9.74
N ASP A 119 10.08 4.68 -8.88
CA ASP A 119 11.55 4.54 -8.95
C ASP A 119 12.03 3.82 -10.22
N PHE A 120 11.12 3.21 -10.98
CA PHE A 120 11.42 2.42 -12.17
C PHE A 120 10.97 3.08 -13.47
N ALA A 121 10.41 4.30 -13.42
CA ALA A 121 9.91 5.02 -14.60
C ALA A 121 10.97 5.21 -15.70
N ASP A 122 12.25 5.30 -15.31
CA ASP A 122 13.37 5.52 -16.23
C ASP A 122 13.96 4.22 -16.83
N LEU A 123 13.43 3.04 -16.48
CA LEU A 123 13.96 1.74 -16.95
C LEU A 123 13.31 1.22 -18.25
N THR A 124 12.80 2.11 -19.11
CA THR A 124 12.12 1.76 -20.37
C THR A 124 13.03 1.73 -21.60
#